data_AF-A0A925MZY4-F1
#
_entry.id   AF-A0A925MZY4-F1
#
_cell.length_a   1.000
_cell.length_b   1.000
_cell.length_c   1.000
_cell.angle_alpha   90.00
_cell.angle_beta   90.00
_cell.angle_gamma   90.00
#
_symmetry.space_group_name_H-M   'P 1'
#
loop_
_entity.id
_entity.type
_entity.pdbx_description
1 polymer ?
#
loop_
_entity_poly.entity_id
_entity_poly.type
_entity_poly.pdbx_seq_one_letter_code
_entity_poly.pdbx_strand_id
1 'polypeptide(L)'
;MKRLPLIPTLLVAAAMGVMIWLGIWQLQRLGEKQALLANYRAAESLPETAWPATPDRALIFRRARGFCLAPVSWRAKSGRNRAGGSGWSHIAACR
;
A
#
# COMPACT_ATOMS: atom_id res chain seq x y z
N MET A 1 -49.89 27.22 -8.09
CA MET A 1 -49.20 26.05 -7.51
C MET A 1 -47.77 26.05 -8.03
N LYS A 2 -46.76 26.17 -7.15
CA LYS A 2 -45.35 26.36 -7.53
C LYS A 2 -44.83 25.09 -8.23
N ARG A 3 -44.37 25.21 -9.48
CA ARG A 3 -43.78 24.10 -10.23
C ARG A 3 -42.46 23.71 -9.57
N LEU A 4 -42.33 22.46 -9.15
CA LEU A 4 -41.05 21.94 -8.67
C LEU A 4 -40.00 22.07 -9.79
N PRO A 5 -38.81 22.61 -9.50
CA PRO A 5 -37.73 22.67 -10.48
C PRO A 5 -37.16 21.27 -10.70
N LEU A 6 -37.74 20.53 -11.65
CA LEU A 6 -37.42 19.12 -11.95
C LEU A 6 -35.93 18.91 -12.28
N ILE A 7 -35.35 19.79 -13.11
CA ILE A 7 -33.95 19.67 -13.56
C ILE A 7 -32.97 19.77 -12.36
N PRO A 8 -33.03 20.82 -11.52
CA PRO A 8 -32.21 20.88 -10.30
C PRO A 8 -32.40 19.69 -9.36
N THR A 9 -33.65 19.21 -9.22
CA THR A 9 -33.95 18.10 -8.31
C THR A 9 -33.30 16.79 -8.77
N LEU A 10 -33.36 16.50 -10.07
CA LEU A 10 -32.72 15.31 -10.65
C LEU A 10 -31.19 15.36 -10.54
N LEU A 11 -30.59 16.53 -10.73
CA LEU A 11 -29.15 16.70 -10.60
C LEU A 11 -28.68 16.41 -9.16
N VAL A 12 -29.38 16.97 -8.17
CA VAL A 12 -29.06 16.72 -6.76
C VAL A 12 -29.25 15.24 -6.41
N ALA A 13 -30.33 14.61 -6.88
CA ALA A 13 -30.56 13.19 -6.67
C ALA A 13 -29.44 12.32 -7.26
N ALA A 14 -28.97 12.65 -8.47
CA ALA A 14 -27.85 11.96 -9.10
C ALA A 14 -26.54 12.14 -8.31
N ALA A 15 -26.22 13.36 -7.88
CA ALA A 15 -25.04 13.64 -7.05
C ALA A 15 -25.08 12.86 -5.73
N MET A 16 -26.23 12.81 -5.07
CA MET A 16 -26.42 12.02 -3.85
C MET A 16 -26.22 10.53 -4.10
N GLY A 17 -26.75 10.00 -5.21
CA GLY A 17 -26.52 8.61 -5.63
C GLY A 17 -25.03 8.28 -5.82
N VAL A 18 -24.27 9.17 -6.46
CA VAL A 18 -22.81 9.03 -6.63
C VAL A 18 -22.09 9.04 -5.29
N MET A 19 -22.45 9.94 -4.36
CA MET A 19 -21.82 9.98 -3.03
C MET A 19 -22.06 8.69 -2.24
N ILE A 20 -23.28 8.15 -2.29
CA ILE A 20 -23.62 6.87 -1.63
C ILE A 20 -22.79 5.73 -2.24
N TRP A 21 -22.73 5.66 -3.57
CA TRP A 21 -21.94 4.65 -4.28
C TRP A 21 -20.45 4.72 -3.91
N LEU A 22 -19.87 5.94 -3.89
CA LEU A 22 -18.49 6.14 -3.44
C LEU A 22 -18.31 5.72 -1.97
N GLY A 23 -19.28 6.00 -1.09
CA GLY A 23 -19.24 5.55 0.31
C GLY A 23 -19.19 4.03 0.44
N ILE A 24 -20.02 3.31 -0.31
CA ILE A 24 -20.00 1.83 -0.35
C ILE A 24 -18.65 1.33 -0.87
N TRP A 25 -18.12 1.94 -1.93
CA TRP A 25 -16.83 1.59 -2.49
C TRP A 25 -15.69 1.79 -1.47
N GLN A 26 -15.72 2.86 -0.66
CA GLN A 26 -14.73 3.09 0.39
C GLN A 26 -14.74 1.98 1.45
N LEU A 27 -15.92 1.49 1.86
CA LEU A 27 -16.04 0.39 2.82
C LEU A 27 -15.46 -0.93 2.26
N GLN A 28 -15.73 -1.23 0.99
CA GLN A 28 -15.12 -2.37 0.31
C GLN A 28 -13.59 -2.23 0.27
N ARG A 29 -13.09 -1.05 -0.10
CA ARG A 29 -11.65 -0.77 -0.21
C ARG A 29 -10.94 -0.84 1.14
N LEU A 30 -11.62 -0.51 2.23
CA LEU A 30 -11.12 -0.69 3.59
C LEU A 30 -10.86 -2.18 3.88
N GLY A 31 -11.81 -3.05 3.57
CA GLY A 31 -11.67 -4.50 3.75
C GLY A 31 -10.47 -5.08 3.00
N GLU A 32 -10.31 -4.72 1.73
CA GLU A 32 -9.15 -5.12 0.91
C GLU A 32 -7.82 -4.69 1.56
N LYS A 33 -7.75 -3.45 2.05
CA LYS A 33 -6.55 -2.93 2.72
C LYS A 33 -6.28 -3.66 4.04
N GLN A 34 -7.31 -3.98 4.82
CA GLN A 34 -7.14 -4.71 6.07
C GLN A 34 -6.62 -6.13 5.83
N ALA A 35 -7.12 -6.83 4.80
CA ALA A 35 -6.63 -8.14 4.40
C ALA A 35 -5.15 -8.09 3.98
N LEU A 36 -4.75 -7.08 3.19
CA LEU A 36 -3.35 -6.86 2.81
C LEU A 36 -2.46 -6.64 4.04
N LEU A 37 -2.89 -5.79 4.98
CA LEU A 37 -2.14 -5.55 6.22
C LEU A 37 -2.03 -6.81 7.09
N ALA A 38 -3.07 -7.64 7.14
CA ALA A 38 -3.03 -8.93 7.84
C ALA A 38 -1.97 -9.85 7.22
N ASN A 39 -1.93 -9.96 5.89
CA ASN A 39 -0.91 -10.74 5.18
C ASN A 39 0.51 -10.24 5.48
N TYR A 40 0.72 -8.92 5.52
CA TYR A 40 2.03 -8.33 5.80
C TYR A 40 2.49 -8.59 7.24
N ARG A 41 1.57 -8.52 8.21
CA ARG A 41 1.88 -8.86 9.61
C ARG A 41 2.21 -10.35 9.76
N ALA A 42 1.49 -11.23 9.07
CA ALA A 42 1.81 -12.66 9.06
C ALA A 42 3.20 -12.92 8.45
N ALA A 43 3.54 -12.23 7.35
CA ALA A 43 4.86 -12.31 6.71
C ALA A 43 6.02 -11.94 7.64
N GLU A 44 5.82 -11.02 8.59
CA GLU A 44 6.85 -10.60 9.55
C GLU A 44 7.21 -11.68 10.58
N SER A 45 6.26 -12.59 10.89
CA SER A 45 6.45 -13.73 11.81
C SER A 45 7.01 -14.98 11.15
N LEU A 46 7.00 -15.06 9.82
CA LEU A 46 7.54 -16.20 9.08
C LEU A 46 9.07 -16.25 9.22
N PRO A 47 9.67 -17.46 9.19
CA PRO A 47 11.12 -17.61 9.26
C PRO A 47 11.79 -16.93 8.07
N GLU A 48 13.03 -16.47 8.29
CA GLU A 48 13.80 -15.78 7.27
C GLU A 48 14.03 -16.65 6.04
N THR A 49 14.05 -16.02 4.85
CA THR A 49 14.31 -16.71 3.58
C THR A 49 15.56 -16.19 2.90
N ALA A 50 16.05 -16.94 1.91
CA ALA A 50 17.04 -16.43 0.99
C ALA A 50 16.51 -15.18 0.25
N TRP A 51 17.40 -14.25 -0.07
CA TRP A 51 17.10 -13.10 -0.90
C TRP A 51 16.72 -13.58 -2.31
N PRO A 52 15.52 -13.25 -2.83
CA PRO A 52 15.07 -13.79 -4.08
C PRO A 52 15.78 -13.13 -5.27
N ALA A 53 16.18 -13.93 -6.26
CA ALA A 53 16.83 -13.45 -7.48
C ALA A 53 15.87 -12.67 -8.39
N THR A 54 14.57 -12.98 -8.31
CA THR A 54 13.50 -12.31 -9.06
C THR A 54 12.39 -11.85 -8.11
N PRO A 55 11.64 -10.79 -8.45
CA PRO A 55 10.53 -10.35 -7.61
C PRO A 55 9.45 -11.43 -7.48
N ASP A 56 9.17 -11.84 -6.24
CA ASP A 56 8.09 -12.77 -5.92
C ASP A 56 7.08 -12.09 -4.99
N ARG A 57 5.80 -12.09 -5.40
CA ARG A 57 4.71 -11.51 -4.62
C ARG A 57 4.43 -12.29 -3.33
N ALA A 58 4.79 -13.57 -3.26
CA ALA A 58 4.62 -14.37 -2.06
C ALA A 58 5.62 -14.01 -0.95
N LEU A 59 6.73 -13.35 -1.29
CA LEU A 59 7.81 -13.01 -0.35
C LEU A 59 7.73 -11.56 0.16
N ILE A 60 6.72 -10.79 -0.25
CA ILE A 60 6.61 -9.37 0.13
C ILE A 60 6.45 -9.26 1.66
N PHE A 61 7.22 -8.36 2.27
CA PHE A 61 7.28 -8.12 3.72
C PHE A 61 7.85 -9.27 4.56
N ARG A 62 8.29 -10.37 3.94
CA ARG A 62 9.04 -11.42 4.64
C ARG A 62 10.49 -10.99 4.84
N ARG A 63 11.08 -11.35 5.98
CA ARG A 63 12.51 -11.11 6.21
C ARG A 63 13.33 -12.00 5.28
N ALA A 64 14.23 -11.38 4.51
CA ALA A 64 15.15 -12.09 3.62
C ALA A 64 16.60 -11.78 4.00
N ARG A 65 17.47 -12.78 3.87
CA ARG A 65 18.92 -12.66 4.04
C ARG A 65 19.63 -13.11 2.77
N GLY A 66 20.73 -12.44 2.45
CA GLY A 66 21.58 -12.77 1.32
C GLY A 66 23.00 -12.31 1.58
N PHE A 67 23.95 -12.90 0.86
CA PHE A 67 25.34 -12.48 0.89
C PHE A 67 25.60 -11.43 -0.18
N CYS A 68 26.19 -10.31 0.21
CA CYS A 68 26.64 -9.28 -0.71
C CYS A 68 28.15 -9.42 -0.88
N LEU A 69 28.60 -10.05 -1.96
CA LEU A 69 30.03 -10.27 -2.22
C LEU A 69 30.70 -8.97 -2.67
N ALA A 70 30.09 -8.27 -3.62
CA ALA A 70 30.56 -6.96 -4.08
C ALA A 70 29.39 -6.00 -4.34
N PRO A 71 29.37 -4.81 -3.70
CA PRO A 71 28.41 -3.76 -4.03
C PRO A 71 28.75 -3.16 -5.40
N VAL A 72 27.78 -3.12 -6.30
CA VAL A 72 27.93 -2.60 -7.68
C VAL A 72 27.32 -1.22 -7.87
N SER A 73 26.37 -0.83 -7.03
CA SER A 73 25.79 0.52 -7.03
C SER A 73 25.12 0.84 -5.70
N TRP A 74 24.93 2.13 -5.45
CA TRP A 74 24.27 2.65 -4.25
C TRP A 74 23.11 3.56 -4.62
N ARG A 75 22.02 3.45 -3.88
CA ARG A 75 20.89 4.38 -3.96
C ARG A 75 20.54 4.87 -2.56
N ALA A 76 20.43 6.19 -2.43
CA ALA A 76 19.94 6.81 -1.21
C ALA A 76 18.45 7.16 -1.40
N LYS A 77 17.65 6.88 -0.38
CA LYS A 77 16.25 7.30 -0.32
C LYS A 77 15.93 7.87 1.05
N SER A 78 14.90 8.70 1.15
CA SER A 78 14.37 9.10 2.45
C SER A 78 13.90 7.86 3.23
N GLY A 79 14.36 7.71 4.45
CA GLY A 79 14.02 6.62 5.36
C GLY A 79 13.62 7.14 6.74
N ARG A 80 13.15 6.23 7.59
CA ARG A 80 12.94 6.47 9.02
C ARG A 80 13.68 5.42 9.81
N ASN A 81 14.26 5.82 10.94
CA ASN A 81 14.84 4.86 11.88
C ASN A 81 13.73 4.17 12.70
N ARG A 82 14.09 3.21 13.56
CA ARG A 82 13.13 2.49 14.41
C ARG A 82 12.39 3.41 15.40
N ALA A 83 12.97 4.55 15.76
CA ALA A 83 12.35 5.56 16.61
C ALA A 83 11.47 6.56 15.82
N GLY A 84 11.29 6.36 14.51
CA GLY A 84 10.46 7.22 13.66
C GLY A 84 11.15 8.51 13.16
N GLY A 85 12.39 8.77 13.56
CA GLY A 85 13.17 9.91 13.10
C GLY A 85 13.48 9.84 11.60
N SER A 86 13.32 10.95 10.90
CA SER A 86 13.66 11.08 9.48
C SER A 86 15.17 10.98 9.25
N GLY A 87 15.57 10.31 8.17
CA GLY A 87 16.96 10.21 7.75
C GLY A 87 17.12 9.61 6.36
N TRP A 88 18.28 9.05 6.09
CA TRP A 88 18.62 8.43 4.81
C TRP A 88 18.70 6.91 4.93
N SER A 89 18.18 6.22 3.92
CA SER A 89 18.32 4.78 3.72
C SER A 89 19.21 4.57 2.50
N HIS A 90 20.41 4.03 2.74
CA HIS A 90 21.36 3.66 1.70
C HIS A 90 21.19 2.19 1.35
N ILE A 91 20.90 1.90 0.09
CA ILE A 91 20.64 0.55 -0.42
C ILE A 91 21.72 0.24 -1.46
N ALA A 92 22.51 -0.80 -1.19
CA ALA A 92 23.48 -1.34 -2.14
C ALA A 92 22.81 -2.40 -3.04
N ALA A 93 23.11 -2.36 -4.35
CA ALA A 93 22.91 -3.51 -5.22
C ALA A 93 24.18 -4.37 -5.18
N CYS A 94 24.03 -5.69 -5.11
CA CYS A 94 25.12 -6.63 -4.98
C CYS A 94 25.13 -7.62 -6.15
N ARG A 95 26.32 -8.11 -6.50
CA ARG A 95 26.53 -9.25 -7.39
C ARG A 95 27.30 -10.36 -6.68
#